data_AF-A0AAN8KH26-F1
#
_entry.id   AF-A0AAN8KH26-F1
#
_cell.length_a   1.000
_cell.length_b   1.000
_cell.length_c   1.000
_cell.angle_alpha   90.00
_cell.angle_beta   90.00
_cell.angle_gamma   90.00
#
_symmetry.space_group_name_H-M   'P 1'
#
loop_
_entity.id
_entity.type
_entity.pdbx_description
1 polymer ?
#
loop_
_entity_poly.entity_id
_entity_poly.type
_entity_poly.pdbx_seq_one_letter_code
_entity_poly.pdbx_strand_id
1 'polypeptide(L)'
;MNTLKRGKGEIILERRPRGKFELKEYGPCPGCYLWLNHKLLRKHKNVCVAKCDFSKSASLITQSKIISGRIHTSPSQTLLNEVFSSMNMDMIGTVAREDPLIVELGNQWIQKNVGNRLKRGAYTGQIMRLCARLLINLREITPITEEPIFWNYLKASFFDDIVEATLKTANAISEDNLEKPSNACKLGFDIKKLINGKIGISIMTNDEPSRKEAEDLLKTMEIFGGTRVAKLSNVILEQRKYEKHKQLPNPDDIEELNKSLECSLKGLDLTTTTLENFTNVVEMVEAKLVIYNRRRVGELEAIRLADYENRKKGEAPHHLVGQLSEFERKILTEQEVMTVRGKTGRGVPVILPAITKAPLSYLTDSSVRSACGISSKNVYVFAGKGEGVIRAYNSVLKACSRAPLKSPQLITSTNLRKYMATVTQVFDLKPNEMNWVLDHLGHSMDVHKIHYRASSEILEKTQIAKLLLLQDSNQIGKYKNMSLKDIQIEDLVMDDQVQSPVTEDFDKQVFEESQMDSDCEEIKDKRKPAVSIKVKWTPEEDEEIKQLFKKCILKKKRLSPKDCQKALERSKLNGGVLWKRKKDVLKKKMFRLIDKLNKN
;
A
#
# COMPACT_ATOMS: atom_id res chain seq x y z
N MET A 1 41.45 -12.30 3.47
CA MET A 1 40.25 -12.48 2.60
C MET A 1 40.36 -13.73 1.73
N ASN A 2 41.45 -13.95 0.99
CA ASN A 2 41.61 -15.13 0.13
C ASN A 2 41.48 -16.47 0.86
N THR A 3 42.01 -16.58 2.09
CA THR A 3 41.84 -17.74 2.99
C THR A 3 40.37 -18.04 3.30
N LEU A 4 39.56 -17.00 3.52
CA LEU A 4 38.15 -17.13 3.86
C LEU A 4 37.32 -17.54 2.63
N LYS A 5 37.58 -16.91 1.47
CA LYS A 5 36.89 -17.22 0.21
C LYS A 5 37.20 -18.63 -0.28
N ARG A 6 38.43 -19.09 -0.12
CA ARG A 6 38.86 -20.43 -0.55
C ARG A 6 38.50 -21.55 0.43
N GLY A 7 38.07 -21.21 1.65
CA GLY A 7 37.84 -22.16 2.74
C GLY A 7 39.08 -22.96 3.15
N LYS A 8 40.28 -22.53 2.74
CA LYS A 8 41.55 -23.24 2.93
C LYS A 8 42.60 -22.28 3.51
N GLY A 9 43.27 -22.73 4.57
CA GLY A 9 44.35 -22.03 5.28
C GLY A 9 44.00 -21.73 6.74
N GLU A 10 44.78 -20.86 7.38
CA GLU A 10 44.73 -20.64 8.84
C GLU A 10 44.17 -19.26 9.20
N ILE A 11 43.53 -19.19 10.37
CA ILE A 11 43.00 -17.96 10.96
C ILE A 11 43.38 -17.90 12.43
N ILE A 12 43.82 -16.72 12.86
CA ILE A 12 44.25 -16.49 14.23
C ILE A 12 43.04 -15.98 15.02
N LEU A 13 42.66 -16.71 16.07
CA LEU A 13 41.56 -16.38 16.97
C LEU A 13 42.11 -15.87 18.30
N GLU A 14 41.39 -14.96 18.98
CA GLU A 14 41.75 -14.54 20.35
C GLU A 14 41.82 -15.73 21.33
N ARG A 15 40.93 -16.69 21.16
CA ARG A 15 40.80 -17.86 22.04
C ARG A 15 40.68 -19.13 21.21
N ARG A 16 41.38 -20.17 21.65
CA ARG A 16 41.27 -21.51 21.07
C ARG A 16 39.83 -22.05 21.24
N PRO A 17 39.19 -22.56 20.17
CA PRO A 17 37.89 -23.21 20.28
C PRO A 17 37.95 -24.41 21.22
N ARG A 18 36.96 -24.57 22.11
CA ARG A 18 36.85 -25.72 23.03
C ARG A 18 36.05 -26.90 22.44
N GLY A 19 35.43 -26.72 21.28
CA GLY A 19 34.59 -27.71 20.61
C GLY A 19 34.75 -27.64 19.09
N LYS A 20 33.80 -28.20 18.34
CA LYS A 20 33.83 -28.21 16.87
C LYS A 20 34.00 -26.80 16.33
N PHE A 21 35.03 -26.60 15.53
CA PHE A 21 35.34 -25.32 14.92
C PHE A 21 34.52 -25.12 13.64
N GLU A 22 33.63 -24.15 13.64
CA GLU A 22 32.87 -23.75 12.45
C GLU A 22 33.17 -22.28 12.13
N LEU A 23 33.94 -22.03 11.06
CA LEU A 23 34.39 -20.68 10.66
C LEU A 23 33.25 -19.65 10.58
N LYS A 24 32.04 -20.07 10.19
CA LYS A 24 30.83 -19.22 10.12
C LYS A 24 30.40 -18.62 11.46
N GLU A 25 30.80 -19.23 12.58
CA GLU A 25 30.52 -18.71 13.92
C GLU A 25 31.51 -17.64 14.39
N TYR A 26 32.56 -17.36 13.61
CA TYR A 26 33.65 -16.46 13.98
C TYR A 26 33.78 -15.30 13.00
N GLY A 27 34.15 -14.14 13.53
CA GLY A 27 34.38 -12.94 12.73
C GLY A 27 35.21 -11.88 13.45
N PRO A 28 35.79 -10.92 12.71
CA PRO A 28 36.60 -9.85 13.26
C PRO A 28 35.75 -8.80 13.99
N CYS A 29 36.25 -8.27 15.10
CA CYS A 29 35.71 -7.06 15.71
C CYS A 29 35.82 -5.89 14.72
N PRO A 30 34.74 -5.12 14.45
CA PRO A 30 34.82 -4.01 13.50
C PRO A 30 35.76 -2.86 13.89
N GLY A 31 36.10 -2.73 15.17
CA GLY A 31 37.02 -1.70 15.66
C GLY A 31 38.48 -2.14 15.61
N CYS A 32 38.80 -3.27 16.27
CA CYS A 32 40.18 -3.72 16.46
C CYS A 32 40.58 -4.91 15.57
N TYR A 33 39.68 -5.43 14.74
CA TYR A 33 39.88 -6.57 13.83
C TYR A 33 40.25 -7.91 14.49
N LEU A 34 40.23 -7.99 15.82
CA LEU A 34 40.45 -9.23 16.56
C LEU A 34 39.35 -10.26 16.23
N TRP A 35 39.75 -11.48 15.89
CA TRP A 35 38.82 -12.55 15.49
C TRP A 35 38.30 -13.33 16.69
N LEU A 36 36.97 -13.36 16.81
CA LEU A 36 36.25 -13.85 17.98
C LEU A 36 35.05 -14.68 17.53
N ASN A 37 34.53 -15.53 18.42
CA ASN A 37 33.22 -16.13 18.22
C ASN A 37 32.15 -15.01 18.24
N HIS A 38 31.15 -15.06 17.37
CA HIS A 38 30.09 -14.05 17.28
C HIS A 38 29.33 -13.87 18.61
N LYS A 39 29.22 -14.92 19.44
CA LYS A 39 28.64 -14.85 20.79
C LYS A 39 29.49 -13.99 21.74
N LEU A 40 30.80 -13.90 21.52
CA LEU A 40 31.76 -13.17 22.34
C LEU A 40 31.99 -11.73 21.86
N LEU A 41 31.73 -11.43 20.58
CA LEU A 41 31.83 -10.06 20.03
C LEU A 41 31.08 -9.03 20.89
N ARG A 42 29.89 -9.40 21.38
CA ARG A 42 29.09 -8.54 22.27
C ARG A 42 29.84 -8.19 23.56
N LYS A 43 30.50 -9.17 24.18
CA LYS A 43 31.26 -8.97 25.42
C LYS A 43 32.53 -8.17 25.15
N HIS A 44 33.22 -8.48 24.06
CA HIS A 44 34.43 -7.80 23.63
C HIS A 44 34.20 -6.31 23.35
N LYS A 45 33.04 -5.94 22.79
CA LYS A 45 32.69 -4.53 22.48
C LYS A 45 33.02 -3.57 23.63
N ASN A 46 32.70 -3.93 24.87
CA ASN A 46 32.85 -3.06 26.04
C ASN A 46 34.30 -2.91 26.51
N VAL A 47 35.20 -3.80 26.10
CA VAL A 47 36.63 -3.82 26.45
C VAL A 47 37.52 -3.65 25.24
N CYS A 48 36.94 -3.31 24.08
CA CYS A 48 37.65 -3.16 22.83
C CYS A 48 38.56 -1.93 22.89
N VAL A 49 39.86 -2.14 22.66
CA VAL A 49 40.89 -1.08 22.66
C VAL A 49 40.58 0.02 21.64
N ALA A 50 39.96 -0.33 20.52
CA ALA A 50 39.59 0.59 19.45
C ALA A 50 38.20 1.25 19.62
N LYS A 51 37.52 1.05 20.76
CA LYS A 51 36.17 1.57 21.08
C LYS A 51 35.15 1.35 19.96
N CYS A 52 34.46 0.21 20.01
CA CYS A 52 33.55 -0.21 18.95
C CYS A 52 32.14 0.38 19.15
N ASP A 53 31.81 1.46 18.42
CA ASP A 53 30.58 2.25 18.57
C ASP A 53 29.33 1.64 17.88
N PHE A 54 29.01 0.38 18.20
CA PHE A 54 27.79 -0.28 17.73
C PHE A 54 26.78 -0.43 18.86
N SER A 55 25.66 0.32 18.83
CA SER A 55 24.65 0.27 19.90
C SER A 55 24.03 -1.12 20.10
N LYS A 56 23.84 -1.91 19.03
CA LYS A 56 23.23 -3.24 19.08
C LYS A 56 24.16 -4.35 18.57
N SER A 57 24.05 -5.54 19.20
CA SER A 57 24.85 -6.72 18.86
C SER A 57 24.61 -7.24 17.44
N ALA A 58 23.39 -7.11 16.92
CA ALA A 58 23.07 -7.52 15.55
C ALA A 58 23.88 -6.71 14.53
N SER A 59 23.92 -5.38 14.67
CA SER A 59 24.69 -4.48 13.81
C SER A 59 26.20 -4.77 13.88
N LEU A 60 26.71 -5.05 15.08
CA LEU A 60 28.11 -5.45 15.31
C LEU A 60 28.47 -6.74 14.55
N ILE A 61 27.61 -7.76 14.64
CA ILE A 61 27.81 -9.05 13.96
C ILE A 61 27.71 -8.87 12.44
N THR A 62 26.75 -8.08 11.95
CA THR A 62 26.65 -7.77 10.51
C THR A 62 27.93 -7.11 10.01
N GLN A 63 28.43 -6.09 10.72
CA GLN A 63 29.66 -5.41 10.31
C GLN A 63 30.87 -6.34 10.32
N SER A 64 30.96 -7.24 11.31
CA SER A 64 31.97 -8.30 11.35
C SER A 64 31.92 -9.19 10.10
N LYS A 65 30.71 -9.57 9.66
CA LYS A 65 30.49 -10.37 8.45
C LYS A 65 30.88 -9.63 7.17
N ILE A 66 30.57 -8.34 7.07
CA ILE A 66 31.00 -7.47 5.96
C ILE A 66 32.52 -7.42 5.86
N ILE A 67 33.21 -7.12 6.97
CA ILE A 67 34.68 -7.04 7.02
C ILE A 67 35.33 -8.38 6.67
N SER A 68 34.71 -9.50 7.07
CA SER A 68 35.18 -10.84 6.70
C SER A 68 34.90 -11.23 5.25
N GLY A 69 34.26 -10.35 4.46
CA GLY A 69 33.96 -10.58 3.05
C GLY A 69 32.86 -11.60 2.80
N ARG A 70 32.02 -11.87 3.81
CA ARG A 70 30.88 -12.81 3.74
C ARG A 70 29.59 -12.14 3.26
N ILE A 71 29.58 -10.82 3.15
CA ILE A 71 28.48 -10.02 2.62
C ILE A 71 29.06 -9.16 1.49
N HIS A 72 28.61 -9.40 0.27
CA HIS A 72 29.14 -8.76 -0.95
C HIS A 72 28.47 -7.42 -1.30
N THR A 73 27.24 -7.20 -0.83
CA THR A 73 26.51 -5.93 -0.92
C THR A 73 26.42 -5.30 0.47
N SER A 74 27.08 -4.16 0.67
CA SER A 74 27.08 -3.49 1.97
C SER A 74 25.66 -2.96 2.28
N PRO A 75 25.02 -3.39 3.38
CA PRO A 75 23.77 -2.79 3.82
C PRO A 75 23.99 -1.29 4.10
N SER A 76 23.05 -0.46 3.66
CA SER A 76 23.11 0.97 3.99
C SER A 76 23.04 1.19 5.52
N GLN A 77 23.59 2.31 5.99
CA GLN A 77 23.54 2.65 7.43
C GLN A 77 22.09 2.70 7.95
N THR A 78 21.16 3.12 7.12
CA THR A 78 19.73 3.12 7.44
C THR A 78 19.17 1.71 7.61
N LEU A 79 19.54 0.78 6.71
CA LEU A 79 19.14 -0.63 6.80
C LEU A 79 19.69 -1.29 8.08
N LEU A 80 20.97 -1.01 8.40
CA LEU A 80 21.60 -1.46 9.63
C LEU A 80 20.86 -0.97 10.88
N ASN A 81 20.52 0.33 10.92
CA ASN A 81 19.97 0.99 12.08
C ASN A 81 18.48 0.71 12.29
N GLU A 82 17.68 0.64 11.22
CA GLU A 82 16.22 0.57 11.34
C GLU A 82 15.66 -0.85 11.18
N VAL A 83 16.34 -1.70 10.40
CA VAL A 83 15.84 -3.04 10.05
C VAL A 83 16.64 -4.11 10.78
N PHE A 84 17.96 -4.15 10.61
CA PHE A 84 18.75 -5.25 11.19
C PHE A 84 18.78 -5.20 12.71
N SER A 85 18.72 -3.99 13.25
CA SER A 85 18.70 -3.69 14.67
C SER A 85 17.40 -4.15 15.37
N SER A 86 16.30 -4.32 14.62
CA SER A 86 14.98 -4.71 15.13
C SER A 86 14.56 -6.11 14.67
N MET A 87 15.18 -6.64 13.62
CA MET A 87 14.92 -7.97 13.08
C MET A 87 15.32 -9.09 14.06
N ASN A 88 14.49 -10.12 14.18
CA ASN A 88 14.75 -11.28 15.03
C ASN A 88 16.07 -11.98 14.65
N MET A 89 16.72 -12.58 15.66
CA MET A 89 17.98 -13.34 15.53
C MET A 89 17.70 -14.85 15.39
N ASP A 90 16.83 -15.20 14.46
CA ASP A 90 16.52 -16.59 14.09
C ASP A 90 17.17 -16.96 12.74
N MET A 91 16.95 -18.19 12.29
CA MET A 91 17.49 -18.68 11.02
C MET A 91 17.04 -17.81 9.84
N ILE A 92 15.75 -17.44 9.79
CA ILE A 92 15.20 -16.56 8.75
C ILE A 92 15.91 -15.19 8.77
N GLY A 93 16.08 -14.60 9.95
CA GLY A 93 16.76 -13.32 10.11
C GLY A 93 18.25 -13.40 9.80
N THR A 94 18.87 -14.57 9.95
CA THR A 94 20.27 -14.79 9.58
C THR A 94 20.41 -14.82 8.06
N VAL A 95 19.59 -15.63 7.39
CA VAL A 95 19.55 -15.70 5.92
C VAL A 95 19.25 -14.34 5.30
N ALA A 96 18.28 -13.60 5.85
CA ALA A 96 17.93 -12.26 5.37
C ALA A 96 19.08 -11.23 5.45
N ARG A 97 20.02 -11.39 6.38
CA ARG A 97 21.17 -10.48 6.57
C ARG A 97 22.40 -10.89 5.75
N GLU A 98 22.47 -12.14 5.33
CA GLU A 98 23.65 -12.71 4.67
C GLU A 98 23.50 -12.76 3.16
N ASP A 99 22.29 -12.99 2.64
CA ASP A 99 22.09 -13.08 1.19
C ASP A 99 22.23 -11.71 0.50
N PRO A 100 23.15 -11.57 -0.47
CA PRO A 100 23.44 -10.28 -1.09
C PRO A 100 22.23 -9.63 -1.80
N LEU A 101 21.37 -10.43 -2.43
CA LEU A 101 20.21 -9.93 -3.15
C LEU A 101 19.07 -9.56 -2.21
N ILE A 102 18.90 -10.28 -1.09
CA ILE A 102 17.94 -9.87 -0.04
C ILE A 102 18.38 -8.55 0.59
N VAL A 103 19.68 -8.38 0.88
CA VAL A 103 20.22 -7.12 1.43
C VAL A 103 19.97 -5.96 0.47
N GLU A 104 20.23 -6.17 -0.82
CA GLU A 104 19.99 -5.16 -1.85
C GLU A 104 18.50 -4.82 -2.00
N LEU A 105 17.62 -5.82 -1.99
CA LEU A 105 16.17 -5.63 -1.93
C LEU A 105 15.78 -4.77 -0.71
N GLY A 106 16.41 -5.02 0.45
CA GLY A 106 16.22 -4.22 1.66
C GLY A 106 16.61 -2.75 1.48
N ASN A 107 17.75 -2.48 0.86
CA ASN A 107 18.20 -1.11 0.55
C ASN A 107 17.18 -0.38 -0.34
N GLN A 108 16.73 -1.03 -1.42
CA GLN A 108 15.75 -0.45 -2.34
C GLN A 108 14.41 -0.14 -1.64
N TRP A 109 13.94 -1.03 -0.78
CA TRP A 109 12.66 -0.85 -0.07
C TRP A 109 12.68 0.26 0.98
N ILE A 110 13.82 0.47 1.66
CA ILE A 110 13.99 1.64 2.55
C ILE A 110 13.97 2.93 1.75
N GLN A 111 14.68 2.98 0.62
CA GLN A 111 14.73 4.16 -0.24
C GLN A 111 13.37 4.49 -0.84
N LYS A 112 12.60 3.48 -1.24
CA LYS A 112 11.24 3.66 -1.74
C LYS A 112 10.29 4.27 -0.70
N ASN A 113 10.53 4.00 0.59
CA ASN A 113 9.67 4.43 1.70
C ASN A 113 10.29 5.53 2.56
N VAL A 114 11.14 6.39 2.00
CA VAL A 114 11.83 7.46 2.74
C VAL A 114 10.88 8.34 3.56
N GLY A 115 9.72 8.67 3.00
CA GLY A 115 8.72 9.49 3.69
C GLY A 115 8.00 8.83 4.87
N ASN A 116 8.10 7.50 5.02
CA ASN A 116 7.44 6.73 6.08
C ASN A 116 8.44 6.22 7.14
N ARG A 117 9.18 7.14 7.78
CA ARG A 117 10.23 6.78 8.74
C ARG A 117 9.72 5.88 9.88
N LEU A 118 8.47 6.06 10.32
CA LEU A 118 7.87 5.27 11.39
C LEU A 118 7.74 3.78 11.06
N LYS A 119 7.31 3.43 9.83
CA LYS A 119 6.98 2.04 9.46
C LYS A 119 7.94 1.41 8.45
N ARG A 120 8.76 2.20 7.74
CA ARG A 120 9.62 1.69 6.65
C ARG A 120 10.55 0.56 7.11
N GLY A 121 11.07 0.64 8.33
CA GLY A 121 11.93 -0.40 8.88
C GLY A 121 11.20 -1.73 9.06
N ALA A 122 10.01 -1.70 9.67
CA ALA A 122 9.19 -2.90 9.88
C ALA A 122 8.76 -3.52 8.54
N TYR A 123 8.29 -2.72 7.59
CA TYR A 123 7.87 -3.20 6.27
C TYR A 123 9.04 -3.83 5.49
N THR A 124 10.19 -3.16 5.48
CA THR A 124 11.40 -3.70 4.84
C THR A 124 11.81 -5.02 5.48
N GLY A 125 11.82 -5.09 6.82
CA GLY A 125 12.16 -6.31 7.55
C GLY A 125 11.22 -7.48 7.23
N GLN A 126 9.92 -7.23 7.09
CA GLN A 126 8.95 -8.27 6.71
C GLN A 126 9.24 -8.84 5.31
N ILE A 127 9.54 -7.97 4.34
CA ILE A 127 9.82 -8.37 2.96
C ILE A 127 11.11 -9.17 2.86
N MET A 128 12.18 -8.68 3.51
CA MET A 128 13.46 -9.39 3.56
C MET A 128 13.31 -10.78 4.18
N ARG A 129 12.54 -10.88 5.29
CA ARG A 129 12.28 -12.17 5.94
C ARG A 129 11.42 -13.10 5.11
N LEU A 130 10.46 -12.59 4.33
CA LEU A 130 9.65 -13.40 3.42
C LEU A 130 10.52 -13.98 2.30
N CYS A 131 11.41 -13.18 1.71
CA CYS A 131 12.39 -13.66 0.72
C CYS A 131 13.38 -14.65 1.33
N ALA A 132 13.79 -14.47 2.58
CA ALA A 132 14.65 -15.42 3.27
C ALA A 132 13.98 -16.78 3.49
N ARG A 133 12.67 -16.82 3.75
CA ARG A 133 11.90 -18.08 3.80
C ARG A 133 11.87 -18.77 2.43
N LEU A 134 11.66 -18.00 1.37
CA LEU A 134 11.70 -18.53 0.01
C LEU A 134 13.07 -19.18 -0.29
N LEU A 135 14.17 -18.51 0.07
CA LEU A 135 15.51 -19.07 -0.12
C LEU A 135 15.76 -20.34 0.71
N ILE A 136 15.23 -20.41 1.94
CA ILE A 136 15.31 -21.63 2.75
C ILE A 136 14.59 -22.78 2.04
N ASN A 137 13.37 -22.55 1.55
CA ASN A 137 12.61 -23.57 0.82
C ASN A 137 13.31 -24.00 -0.48
N LEU A 138 13.93 -23.07 -1.22
CA LEU A 138 14.72 -23.38 -2.41
C LEU A 138 15.89 -24.33 -2.10
N ARG A 139 16.58 -24.09 -0.97
CA ARG A 139 17.68 -24.95 -0.52
C ARG A 139 17.24 -26.35 -0.15
N GLU A 140 16.00 -26.50 0.29
CA GLU A 140 15.41 -27.81 0.60
C GLU A 140 14.97 -28.55 -0.66
N ILE A 141 14.42 -27.83 -1.66
CA ILE A 141 13.97 -28.43 -2.93
C ILE A 141 15.16 -28.86 -3.78
N THR A 142 16.09 -27.94 -4.04
CA THR A 142 17.25 -28.19 -4.91
C THR A 142 18.53 -27.73 -4.22
N PRO A 143 19.17 -28.58 -3.40
CA PRO A 143 20.38 -28.19 -2.68
C PRO A 143 21.54 -27.84 -3.61
N ILE A 144 22.04 -26.61 -3.52
CA ILE A 144 23.30 -26.21 -4.16
C ILE A 144 24.46 -26.39 -3.18
N THR A 145 25.47 -27.17 -3.56
CA THR A 145 26.63 -27.51 -2.70
C THR A 145 27.53 -26.31 -2.41
N GLU A 146 27.75 -25.44 -3.40
CA GLU A 146 28.60 -24.26 -3.30
C GLU A 146 27.77 -22.98 -3.39
N GLU A 147 27.84 -22.14 -2.34
CA GLU A 147 27.14 -20.85 -2.27
C GLU A 147 25.62 -20.95 -2.55
N PRO A 148 24.83 -21.52 -1.63
CA PRO A 148 23.37 -21.64 -1.79
C PRO A 148 22.65 -20.29 -1.55
N ILE A 149 23.02 -19.25 -2.30
CA ILE A 149 22.44 -17.90 -2.26
C ILE A 149 21.51 -17.68 -3.44
N PHE A 150 20.62 -16.68 -3.36
CA PHE A 150 19.68 -16.37 -4.45
C PHE A 150 20.38 -16.15 -5.79
N TRP A 151 21.62 -15.62 -5.80
CA TRP A 151 22.39 -15.41 -7.02
C TRP A 151 22.45 -16.66 -7.90
N ASN A 152 22.60 -17.84 -7.28
CA ASN A 152 22.75 -19.12 -7.97
C ASN A 152 21.40 -19.81 -8.26
N TYR A 153 20.33 -19.48 -7.52
CA TYR A 153 18.98 -19.98 -7.78
C TYR A 153 18.20 -19.15 -8.81
N LEU A 154 18.49 -17.86 -8.97
CA LEU A 154 17.76 -16.99 -9.89
C LEU A 154 18.23 -17.17 -11.34
N LYS A 155 17.88 -18.32 -11.92
CA LYS A 155 18.07 -18.70 -13.33
C LYS A 155 16.81 -19.39 -13.86
N ALA A 156 16.59 -19.32 -15.17
CA ALA A 156 15.40 -19.92 -15.80
C ALA A 156 15.29 -21.44 -15.56
N SER A 157 16.42 -22.15 -15.43
CA SER A 157 16.46 -23.59 -15.14
C SER A 157 15.85 -23.96 -13.78
N PHE A 158 15.84 -23.04 -12.82
CA PHE A 158 15.25 -23.22 -11.48
C PHE A 158 13.82 -22.68 -11.39
N PHE A 159 13.18 -22.34 -12.52
CA PHE A 159 11.86 -21.71 -12.50
C PHE A 159 10.82 -22.58 -11.78
N ASP A 160 10.82 -23.90 -12.03
CA ASP A 160 9.90 -24.84 -11.36
C ASP A 160 10.15 -24.88 -9.85
N ASP A 161 11.41 -24.94 -9.43
CA ASP A 161 11.80 -24.92 -8.02
C ASP A 161 11.41 -23.59 -7.33
N ILE A 162 11.52 -22.46 -8.05
CA ILE A 162 11.08 -21.15 -7.55
C ILE A 162 9.56 -21.13 -7.34
N VAL A 163 8.80 -21.70 -8.28
CA VAL A 163 7.34 -21.83 -8.15
C VAL A 163 7.01 -22.69 -6.92
N GLU A 164 7.60 -23.89 -6.81
CA GLU A 164 7.36 -24.80 -5.70
C GLU A 164 7.75 -24.16 -4.35
N ALA A 165 8.92 -23.53 -4.26
CA ALA A 165 9.37 -22.84 -3.06
C ALA A 165 8.44 -21.68 -2.67
N THR A 166 7.85 -20.99 -3.66
CA THR A 166 6.87 -19.93 -3.44
C THR A 166 5.58 -20.49 -2.83
N LEU A 167 5.08 -21.61 -3.36
CA LEU A 167 3.90 -22.30 -2.84
C LEU A 167 4.14 -22.86 -1.43
N LYS A 168 5.31 -23.46 -1.17
CA LYS A 168 5.72 -23.87 0.18
C LYS A 168 5.74 -22.70 1.15
N THR A 169 6.21 -21.52 0.72
CA THR A 169 6.21 -20.31 1.57
C THR A 169 4.80 -19.79 1.88
N ALA A 170 3.82 -20.15 1.05
CA ALA A 170 2.40 -19.88 1.25
C ALA A 170 1.66 -20.99 2.02
N ASN A 171 2.39 -21.97 2.57
CA ASN A 171 1.84 -23.13 3.26
C ASN A 171 0.81 -23.87 2.37
N ALA A 172 1.27 -24.42 1.25
CA ALA A 172 0.46 -25.29 0.41
C ALA A 172 0.05 -26.56 1.18
N ILE A 173 -1.26 -26.83 1.22
CA ILE A 173 -1.84 -28.01 1.87
C ILE A 173 -2.17 -29.08 0.83
N SER A 174 -2.60 -28.65 -0.36
CA SER A 174 -2.86 -29.48 -1.54
C SER A 174 -2.50 -28.70 -2.82
N GLU A 175 -2.61 -29.34 -3.98
CA GLU A 175 -2.37 -28.68 -5.28
C GLU A 175 -3.24 -27.43 -5.48
N ASP A 176 -4.46 -27.44 -4.97
CA ASP A 176 -5.44 -26.36 -5.15
C ASP A 176 -5.71 -25.53 -3.89
N ASN A 177 -4.93 -25.70 -2.82
CA ASN A 177 -5.16 -24.96 -1.57
C ASN A 177 -3.87 -24.46 -0.90
N LEU A 178 -3.88 -23.16 -0.58
CA LEU A 178 -2.84 -22.43 0.11
C LEU A 178 -3.41 -21.86 1.40
N GLU A 179 -2.81 -22.13 2.55
CA GLU A 179 -3.22 -21.50 3.82
C GLU A 179 -3.01 -19.98 3.77
N LYS A 180 -1.86 -19.55 3.22
CA LYS A 180 -1.39 -18.14 3.20
C LYS A 180 -1.14 -17.65 1.76
N PRO A 181 -2.18 -17.59 0.90
CA PRO A 181 -2.04 -17.24 -0.52
C PRO A 181 -1.46 -15.83 -0.74
N SER A 182 -1.67 -14.90 0.20
CA SER A 182 -1.10 -13.55 0.12
C SER A 182 0.44 -13.54 0.13
N ASN A 183 1.10 -14.54 0.73
CA ASN A 183 2.56 -14.65 0.68
C ASN A 183 3.05 -14.96 -0.72
N ALA A 184 2.39 -15.88 -1.44
CA ALA A 184 2.73 -16.23 -2.81
C ALA A 184 2.51 -15.04 -3.76
N CYS A 185 1.40 -14.30 -3.61
CA CYS A 185 1.19 -13.05 -4.36
C CYS A 185 2.35 -12.05 -4.14
N LYS A 186 2.72 -11.78 -2.88
CA LYS A 186 3.81 -10.84 -2.55
C LYS A 186 5.14 -11.30 -3.13
N LEU A 187 5.46 -12.59 -2.97
CA LEU A 187 6.68 -13.20 -3.51
C LEU A 187 6.74 -13.08 -5.04
N GLY A 188 5.62 -13.22 -5.75
CA GLY A 188 5.58 -13.00 -7.20
C GLY A 188 6.13 -11.62 -7.62
N PHE A 189 5.89 -10.58 -6.82
CA PHE A 189 6.46 -9.24 -7.06
C PHE A 189 7.90 -9.11 -6.55
N ASP A 190 8.19 -9.65 -5.37
CA ASP A 190 9.50 -9.49 -4.75
C ASP A 190 10.59 -10.34 -5.45
N ILE A 191 10.24 -11.50 -6.02
CA ILE A 191 11.13 -12.29 -6.88
C ILE A 191 11.54 -11.48 -8.11
N LYS A 192 10.59 -10.81 -8.78
CA LYS A 192 10.92 -9.93 -9.92
C LYS A 192 11.88 -8.81 -9.52
N LYS A 193 11.78 -8.28 -8.29
CA LYS A 193 12.74 -7.29 -7.80
C LYS A 193 14.11 -7.88 -7.49
N LEU A 194 14.17 -9.08 -6.92
CA LEU A 194 15.44 -9.80 -6.72
C LEU A 194 16.14 -10.06 -8.06
N ILE A 195 15.39 -10.48 -9.08
CA ILE A 195 15.91 -10.69 -10.44
C ILE A 195 16.43 -9.37 -11.03
N ASN A 196 15.66 -8.29 -10.96
CA ASN A 196 16.12 -6.97 -11.40
C ASN A 196 17.33 -6.47 -10.61
N GLY A 197 17.44 -6.80 -9.32
CA GLY A 197 18.61 -6.55 -8.50
C GLY A 197 19.84 -7.29 -9.02
N LYS A 198 19.71 -8.58 -9.37
CA LYS A 198 20.77 -9.37 -10.01
C LYS A 198 21.20 -8.73 -11.34
N ILE A 199 20.24 -8.39 -12.22
CA ILE A 199 20.51 -7.70 -13.49
C ILE A 199 21.29 -6.40 -13.26
N GLY A 200 20.80 -5.54 -12.35
CA GLY A 200 21.43 -4.26 -12.06
C GLY A 200 22.87 -4.40 -11.56
N ILE A 201 23.12 -5.32 -10.63
CA ILE A 201 24.47 -5.60 -10.11
C ILE A 201 25.35 -6.15 -11.24
N SER A 202 24.87 -7.12 -12.03
CA SER A 202 25.64 -7.71 -13.13
C SER A 202 26.04 -6.69 -14.19
N ILE A 203 25.16 -5.73 -14.52
CA ILE A 203 25.50 -4.60 -15.41
C ILE A 203 26.61 -3.75 -14.80
N MET A 204 26.50 -3.40 -13.51
CA MET A 204 27.52 -2.59 -12.83
C MET A 204 28.88 -3.28 -12.74
N THR A 205 28.91 -4.61 -12.70
CA THR A 205 30.14 -5.41 -12.61
C THR A 205 30.62 -5.97 -13.95
N ASN A 206 29.95 -5.66 -15.07
CA ASN A 206 30.19 -6.25 -16.39
C ASN A 206 30.16 -7.80 -16.41
N ASP A 207 29.26 -8.42 -15.64
CA ASP A 207 29.04 -9.86 -15.60
C ASP A 207 27.90 -10.27 -16.56
N GLU A 208 28.22 -10.37 -17.84
CA GLU A 208 27.27 -10.73 -18.89
C GLU A 208 26.62 -12.12 -18.73
N PRO A 209 27.34 -13.19 -18.30
CA PRO A 209 26.71 -14.48 -18.02
C PRO A 209 25.59 -14.40 -16.98
N SER A 210 25.85 -13.83 -15.80
CA SER A 210 24.83 -13.71 -14.75
C SER A 210 23.68 -12.80 -15.15
N ARG A 211 23.97 -11.75 -15.93
CA ARG A 211 22.96 -10.85 -16.48
C ARG A 211 21.99 -11.62 -17.38
N LYS A 212 22.51 -12.38 -18.34
CA LYS A 212 21.69 -13.15 -19.29
C LYS A 212 20.81 -14.18 -18.58
N GLU A 213 21.36 -14.92 -17.62
CA GLU A 213 20.59 -15.87 -16.80
C GLU A 213 19.40 -15.21 -16.09
N ALA A 214 19.60 -14.00 -15.57
CA ALA A 214 18.58 -13.24 -14.86
C ALA A 214 17.53 -12.64 -15.81
N GLU A 215 17.95 -12.13 -16.97
CA GLU A 215 17.05 -11.63 -18.02
C GLU A 215 16.16 -12.76 -18.57
N ASP A 216 16.73 -13.95 -18.81
CA ASP A 216 15.99 -15.14 -19.23
C ASP A 216 14.95 -15.55 -18.17
N LEU A 217 15.33 -15.59 -16.89
CA LEU A 217 14.37 -15.88 -15.81
C LEU A 217 13.28 -14.82 -15.70
N LEU A 218 13.62 -13.53 -15.85
CA LEU A 218 12.64 -12.45 -15.83
C LEU A 218 11.59 -12.66 -16.93
N LYS A 219 12.04 -13.02 -18.13
CA LYS A 219 11.17 -13.35 -19.26
C LYS A 219 10.28 -14.56 -18.96
N THR A 220 10.84 -15.62 -18.38
CA THR A 220 10.06 -16.79 -17.95
C THR A 220 9.00 -16.40 -16.92
N MET A 221 9.32 -15.54 -15.94
CA MET A 221 8.36 -15.02 -14.95
C MET A 221 7.26 -14.15 -15.57
N GLU A 222 7.53 -13.42 -16.64
CA GLU A 222 6.52 -12.67 -17.40
C GLU A 222 5.55 -13.59 -18.14
N ILE A 223 6.06 -14.66 -18.75
CA ILE A 223 5.27 -15.59 -19.56
C ILE A 223 4.44 -16.53 -18.66
N PHE A 224 5.07 -17.15 -17.66
CA PHE A 224 4.48 -18.24 -16.88
C PHE A 224 4.14 -17.85 -15.43
N GLY A 225 4.69 -16.75 -14.90
CA GLY A 225 4.48 -16.38 -13.50
C GLY A 225 3.01 -16.10 -13.17
N GLY A 226 2.25 -15.52 -14.11
CA GLY A 226 0.82 -15.28 -13.92
C GLY A 226 0.02 -16.57 -13.72
N THR A 227 0.31 -17.61 -14.50
CA THR A 227 -0.41 -18.89 -14.46
C THR A 227 0.09 -19.81 -13.36
N ARG A 228 1.40 -19.80 -13.06
CA ARG A 228 2.01 -20.78 -12.14
C ARG A 228 2.30 -20.26 -10.74
N VAL A 229 2.41 -18.94 -10.55
CA VAL A 229 2.64 -18.33 -9.22
C VAL A 229 1.39 -17.63 -8.72
N ALA A 230 0.76 -16.80 -9.57
CA ALA A 230 -0.31 -15.91 -9.13
C ALA A 230 -1.72 -16.51 -9.23
N LYS A 231 -2.00 -17.39 -10.21
CA LYS A 231 -3.36 -17.89 -10.49
C LYS A 231 -4.00 -18.54 -9.27
N LEU A 232 -3.35 -19.54 -8.68
CA LEU A 232 -3.89 -20.27 -7.53
C LEU A 232 -4.17 -19.32 -6.36
N SER A 233 -3.20 -18.47 -6.03
CA SER A 233 -3.32 -17.49 -4.95
C SER A 233 -4.48 -16.51 -5.18
N ASN A 234 -4.64 -16.02 -6.41
CA ASN A 234 -5.71 -15.09 -6.77
C ASN A 234 -7.09 -15.74 -6.70
N VAL A 235 -7.22 -16.98 -7.19
CA VAL A 235 -8.49 -17.74 -7.13
C VAL A 235 -8.89 -17.97 -5.68
N ILE A 236 -7.98 -18.48 -4.83
CA ILE A 236 -8.26 -18.70 -3.41
C ILE A 236 -8.61 -17.38 -2.70
N LEU A 237 -7.91 -16.29 -3.02
CA LEU A 237 -8.18 -14.98 -2.42
C LEU A 237 -9.54 -14.43 -2.86
N GLU A 238 -9.94 -14.58 -4.12
CA GLU A 238 -11.30 -14.22 -4.56
C GLU A 238 -12.34 -15.15 -3.92
N GLN A 239 -12.04 -16.43 -3.76
CA GLN A 239 -12.92 -17.39 -3.10
C GLN A 239 -13.26 -17.00 -1.67
N ARG A 240 -12.22 -16.77 -0.88
CA ARG A 240 -12.37 -16.30 0.50
C ARG A 240 -13.06 -14.95 0.61
N LYS A 241 -13.03 -14.12 -0.45
CA LYS A 241 -13.72 -12.81 -0.44
C LYS A 241 -15.23 -12.94 -0.52
N TYR A 242 -15.77 -13.93 -1.23
CA TYR A 242 -17.22 -14.14 -1.33
C TYR A 242 -17.77 -15.09 -0.25
N GLU A 243 -16.93 -15.97 0.33
CA GLU A 243 -17.32 -16.80 1.48
C GLU A 243 -17.43 -16.00 2.78
N LYS A 244 -16.69 -14.89 2.92
CA LYS A 244 -16.67 -14.10 4.16
C LYS A 244 -17.81 -13.08 4.19
N HIS A 245 -18.80 -13.31 5.06
CA HIS A 245 -19.80 -12.28 5.38
C HIS A 245 -19.16 -11.10 6.12
N LYS A 246 -19.28 -9.89 5.57
CA LYS A 246 -18.67 -8.68 6.13
C LYS A 246 -19.68 -7.92 6.98
N GLN A 247 -19.64 -8.15 8.29
CA GLN A 247 -20.43 -7.37 9.23
C GLN A 247 -19.93 -5.93 9.31
N LEU A 248 -20.85 -4.96 9.21
CA LEU A 248 -20.59 -3.54 9.43
C LEU A 248 -20.78 -3.18 10.91
N PRO A 249 -20.12 -2.14 11.42
CA PRO A 249 -20.36 -1.66 12.77
C PRO A 249 -21.81 -1.19 12.93
N ASN A 250 -22.42 -1.45 14.08
CA ASN A 250 -23.76 -0.98 14.40
C ASN A 250 -23.76 0.57 14.54
N PRO A 251 -24.65 1.31 13.86
CA PRO A 251 -24.80 2.75 14.03
C PRO A 251 -24.98 3.19 15.49
N ASP A 252 -25.75 2.43 16.29
CA ASP A 252 -25.96 2.71 17.72
C ASP A 252 -24.63 2.70 18.49
N ASP A 253 -23.78 1.70 18.23
CA ASP A 253 -22.49 1.56 18.87
C ASP A 253 -21.54 2.71 18.48
N ILE A 254 -21.63 3.19 17.23
CA ILE A 254 -20.84 4.36 16.77
C ILE A 254 -21.29 5.62 17.52
N GLU A 255 -22.59 5.81 17.68
CA GLU A 255 -23.16 6.94 18.41
C GLU A 255 -22.75 6.90 19.89
N GLU A 256 -22.91 5.74 20.54
CA GLU A 256 -22.59 5.54 21.95
C GLU A 256 -21.10 5.73 22.22
N LEU A 257 -20.23 5.17 21.36
CA LEU A 257 -18.80 5.41 21.44
C LEU A 257 -18.46 6.89 21.28
N ASN A 258 -19.15 7.60 20.39
CA ASN A 258 -18.92 9.03 20.18
C ASN A 258 -19.31 9.85 21.42
N LYS A 259 -20.45 9.54 22.07
CA LYS A 259 -20.88 10.15 23.34
C LYS A 259 -19.89 9.88 24.45
N SER A 260 -19.49 8.62 24.63
CA SER A 260 -18.50 8.21 25.63
C SER A 260 -17.15 8.93 25.46
N LEU A 261 -16.67 9.06 24.22
CA LEU A 261 -15.46 9.82 23.90
C LEU A 261 -15.60 11.31 24.20
N GLU A 262 -16.76 11.92 23.93
CA GLU A 262 -16.99 13.33 24.25
C GLU A 262 -17.03 13.59 25.76
N CYS A 263 -17.66 12.71 26.54
CA CYS A 263 -17.60 12.77 28.00
C CYS A 263 -16.16 12.61 28.50
N SER A 264 -15.43 11.62 27.98
CA SER A 264 -14.04 11.36 28.37
C SER A 264 -13.13 12.54 28.06
N LEU A 265 -13.28 13.17 26.88
CA LEU A 265 -12.49 14.33 26.47
C LEU A 265 -12.79 15.59 27.30
N LYS A 266 -14.06 15.82 27.67
CA LYS A 266 -14.43 16.93 28.56
C LYS A 266 -13.87 16.75 29.98
N GLY A 267 -13.75 15.51 30.44
CA GLY A 267 -13.21 15.16 31.76
C GLY A 267 -11.69 14.95 31.81
N LEU A 268 -10.94 15.26 30.75
CA LEU A 268 -9.49 15.12 30.76
C LEU A 268 -8.84 16.15 31.69
N ASP A 269 -7.90 15.69 32.51
CA ASP A 269 -6.99 16.57 33.23
C ASP A 269 -5.88 17.06 32.29
N LEU A 270 -5.88 18.36 31.99
CA LEU A 270 -4.87 19.01 31.15
C LEU A 270 -3.86 19.83 31.97
N THR A 271 -3.81 19.61 33.28
CA THR A 271 -2.90 20.29 34.21
C THR A 271 -1.81 19.36 34.73
N THR A 272 -2.14 18.10 34.97
CA THR A 272 -1.17 17.10 35.44
C THR A 272 -0.21 16.69 34.34
N THR A 273 1.10 16.76 34.62
CA THR A 273 2.19 16.46 33.67
C THR A 273 2.89 15.13 33.98
N THR A 274 2.11 14.06 34.15
CA THR A 274 2.64 12.70 34.29
C THR A 274 2.57 11.95 32.95
N LEU A 275 3.50 11.01 32.74
CA LEU A 275 3.51 10.17 31.54
C LEU A 275 2.20 9.36 31.37
N GLU A 276 1.61 8.92 32.47
CA GLU A 276 0.34 8.19 32.47
C GLU A 276 -0.82 9.07 32.00
N ASN A 277 -0.92 10.29 32.54
CA ASN A 277 -1.96 11.24 32.10
C ASN A 277 -1.76 11.63 30.64
N PHE A 278 -0.52 11.93 30.23
CA PHE A 278 -0.18 12.21 28.84
C PHE A 278 -0.61 11.07 27.91
N THR A 279 -0.34 9.82 28.29
CA THR A 279 -0.75 8.63 27.52
C THR A 279 -2.27 8.53 27.41
N ASN A 280 -3.01 8.78 28.49
CA ASN A 280 -4.47 8.77 28.47
C ASN A 280 -5.04 9.88 27.58
N VAL A 281 -4.47 11.10 27.61
CA VAL A 281 -4.86 12.20 26.72
C VAL A 281 -4.61 11.81 25.26
N VAL A 282 -3.45 11.22 24.93
CA VAL A 282 -3.15 10.70 23.59
C VAL A 282 -4.21 9.71 23.14
N GLU A 283 -4.48 8.67 23.94
CA GLU A 283 -5.40 7.59 23.54
C GLU A 283 -6.83 8.11 23.28
N MET A 284 -7.32 9.05 24.10
CA MET A 284 -8.67 9.60 23.92
C MET A 284 -8.77 10.50 22.68
N VAL A 285 -7.79 11.38 22.47
CA VAL A 285 -7.76 12.27 21.29
C VAL A 285 -7.57 11.47 20.02
N GLU A 286 -6.62 10.54 20.01
CA GLU A 286 -6.31 9.70 18.86
C GLU A 286 -7.53 8.84 18.46
N ALA A 287 -8.20 8.21 19.43
CA ALA A 287 -9.45 7.48 19.19
C ALA A 287 -10.53 8.39 18.58
N LYS A 288 -10.78 9.57 19.16
CA LYS A 288 -11.76 10.54 18.63
C LYS A 288 -11.45 10.92 17.19
N LEU A 289 -10.18 11.18 16.84
CA LEU A 289 -9.81 11.52 15.47
C LEU A 289 -10.00 10.36 14.50
N VAL A 290 -9.72 9.11 14.90
CA VAL A 290 -9.96 7.91 14.07
C VAL A 290 -11.44 7.75 13.78
N ILE A 291 -12.26 7.80 14.83
CA ILE A 291 -13.72 7.67 14.72
C ILE A 291 -14.27 8.82 13.87
N TYR A 292 -13.95 10.07 14.17
CA TYR A 292 -14.51 11.23 13.48
C TYR A 292 -14.13 11.28 11.99
N ASN A 293 -12.86 11.04 11.66
CA ASN A 293 -12.40 11.19 10.27
C ASN A 293 -12.60 9.92 9.43
N ARG A 294 -12.91 8.76 10.04
CA ARG A 294 -12.98 7.45 9.38
C ARG A 294 -11.69 7.10 8.62
N ARG A 295 -10.54 7.46 9.19
CA ARG A 295 -9.21 7.36 8.55
C ARG A 295 -8.45 6.10 8.91
N ARG A 296 -7.40 5.79 8.14
CA ARG A 296 -6.48 4.70 8.49
C ARG A 296 -5.71 5.06 9.76
N VAL A 297 -5.66 4.13 10.70
CA VAL A 297 -4.93 4.31 11.98
C VAL A 297 -3.48 4.77 11.78
N GLY A 298 -2.79 4.20 10.78
CA GLY A 298 -1.39 4.53 10.48
C GLY A 298 -1.16 5.97 10.00
N GLU A 299 -2.17 6.65 9.49
CA GLU A 299 -2.09 8.05 9.05
C GLU A 299 -2.24 9.01 10.24
N LEU A 300 -3.02 8.60 11.25
CA LEU A 300 -3.29 9.42 12.44
C LEU A 300 -2.23 9.24 13.52
N GLU A 301 -1.74 8.02 13.77
CA GLU A 301 -0.67 7.80 14.75
C GLU A 301 0.65 8.48 14.33
N ALA A 302 0.82 8.76 13.03
CA ALA A 302 2.02 9.36 12.45
C ALA A 302 1.94 10.89 12.29
N ILE A 303 0.93 11.57 12.85
CA ILE A 303 0.79 13.03 12.78
C ILE A 303 2.00 13.69 13.43
N ARG A 304 2.65 14.60 12.69
CA ARG A 304 3.82 15.34 13.17
C ARG A 304 3.40 16.64 13.85
N LEU A 305 4.24 17.11 14.78
CA LEU A 305 4.10 18.43 15.40
C LEU A 305 4.02 19.53 14.32
N ALA A 306 4.88 19.45 13.29
CA ALA A 306 4.87 20.37 12.15
C ALA A 306 3.55 20.33 11.36
N ASP A 307 2.88 19.18 11.24
CA ASP A 307 1.59 19.09 10.54
C ASP A 307 0.48 19.77 11.36
N TYR A 308 0.55 19.67 12.68
CA TYR A 308 -0.35 20.37 13.60
C TYR A 308 -0.10 21.88 13.63
N GLU A 309 1.16 22.33 13.64
CA GLU A 309 1.51 23.76 13.58
C GLU A 309 1.01 24.43 12.30
N ASN A 310 1.13 23.74 11.16
CA ASN A 310 0.69 24.23 9.84
C ASN A 310 -0.81 24.04 9.55
N ARG A 311 -1.61 23.69 10.55
CA ARG A 311 -3.06 23.50 10.38
C ARG A 311 -3.76 24.81 10.02
N LYS A 312 -4.84 24.70 9.25
CA LYS A 312 -5.69 25.84 8.87
C LYS A 312 -6.75 26.06 9.94
N LYS A 313 -6.82 27.29 10.46
CA LYS A 313 -7.73 27.71 11.53
C LYS A 313 -8.90 28.52 10.99
N GLY A 314 -9.88 27.87 10.38
CA GLY A 314 -11.16 28.49 9.99
C GLY A 314 -11.12 29.72 9.07
N GLU A 315 -9.97 30.05 8.48
CA GLU A 315 -9.81 31.20 7.60
C GLU A 315 -10.31 30.86 6.18
N ALA A 316 -11.38 31.55 5.76
CA ALA A 316 -11.82 31.58 4.37
C ALA A 316 -11.85 33.03 3.88
N PRO A 317 -11.54 33.29 2.59
CA PRO A 317 -11.69 34.61 1.99
C PRO A 317 -13.09 35.18 2.24
N HIS A 318 -13.18 36.46 2.66
CA HIS A 318 -14.44 37.11 3.06
C HIS A 318 -15.57 37.00 2.02
N HIS A 319 -15.23 36.99 0.73
CA HIS A 319 -16.19 36.86 -0.37
C HIS A 319 -16.86 35.47 -0.46
N LEU A 320 -16.25 34.43 0.10
CA LEU A 320 -16.80 33.07 0.14
C LEU A 320 -17.62 32.81 1.41
N VAL A 321 -17.30 33.48 2.52
CA VAL A 321 -17.99 33.32 3.81
C VAL A 321 -19.45 33.76 3.75
N GLY A 322 -19.76 34.78 2.92
CA GLY A 322 -21.13 35.26 2.72
C GLY A 322 -22.06 34.27 2.02
N GLN A 323 -21.51 33.27 1.31
CA GLN A 323 -22.29 32.23 0.60
C GLN A 323 -22.59 31.00 1.47
N LEU A 324 -21.96 30.89 2.64
CA LEU A 324 -22.15 29.76 3.55
C LEU A 324 -23.45 29.94 4.35
N SER A 325 -24.09 28.83 4.69
CA SER A 325 -25.14 28.79 5.72
C SER A 325 -24.57 29.12 7.11
N GLU A 326 -25.44 29.43 8.06
CA GLU A 326 -25.03 29.67 9.46
C GLU A 326 -24.31 28.46 10.07
N PHE A 327 -24.81 27.26 9.77
CA PHE A 327 -24.21 26.02 10.22
C PHE A 327 -22.81 25.77 9.61
N GLU A 328 -22.65 26.01 8.31
CA GLU A 328 -21.35 25.89 7.64
C GLU A 328 -20.34 26.92 8.16
N ARG A 329 -20.78 28.15 8.44
CA ARG A 329 -19.94 29.16 9.12
C ARG A 329 -19.49 28.66 10.49
N LYS A 330 -20.41 28.11 11.28
CA LYS A 330 -20.11 27.55 12.60
C LYS A 330 -19.08 26.41 12.52
N ILE A 331 -19.26 25.46 11.59
CA ILE A 331 -18.30 24.39 11.35
C ILE A 331 -16.94 24.96 10.95
N LEU A 332 -16.90 25.92 10.03
CA LEU A 332 -15.66 26.52 9.57
C LEU A 332 -14.89 27.21 10.71
N THR A 333 -15.58 27.91 11.60
CA THR A 333 -14.96 28.56 12.77
C THR A 333 -14.53 27.56 13.84
N GLU A 334 -15.35 26.54 14.10
CA GLU A 334 -15.10 25.58 15.18
C GLU A 334 -14.08 24.51 14.81
N GLN A 335 -14.03 24.07 13.55
CA GLN A 335 -13.20 22.95 13.12
C GLN A 335 -11.95 23.42 12.38
N GLU A 336 -10.83 22.79 12.71
CA GLU A 336 -9.54 23.08 12.07
C GLU A 336 -9.17 21.93 11.14
N VAL A 337 -8.39 22.19 10.11
CA VAL A 337 -7.97 21.15 9.15
C VAL A 337 -6.46 21.14 9.04
N MET A 338 -5.86 20.00 9.34
CA MET A 338 -4.45 19.74 9.08
C MET A 338 -4.28 18.84 7.85
N THR A 339 -3.15 18.95 7.16
CA THR A 339 -2.80 18.05 6.06
C THR A 339 -1.72 17.09 6.54
N VAL A 340 -2.00 15.79 6.49
CA VAL A 340 -1.08 14.73 6.94
C VAL A 340 -0.64 13.88 5.76
N ARG A 341 0.47 13.15 5.92
CA ARG A 341 0.99 12.29 4.85
C ARG A 341 0.21 10.97 4.77
N GLY A 342 -0.46 10.73 3.65
CA GLY A 342 -1.10 9.45 3.33
C GLY A 342 -0.13 8.36 2.88
N LYS A 343 -0.64 7.13 2.69
CA LYS A 343 0.15 5.93 2.30
C LYS A 343 1.07 6.16 1.10
N THR A 344 0.56 6.81 0.04
CA THR A 344 1.30 7.07 -1.21
C THR A 344 2.17 8.32 -1.16
N GLY A 345 2.25 9.00 -0.01
CA GLY A 345 2.91 10.28 0.14
C GLY A 345 2.02 11.48 -0.21
N ARG A 346 0.82 11.27 -0.75
CA ARG A 346 -0.17 12.33 -0.98
C ARG A 346 -0.58 12.97 0.35
N GLY A 347 -0.62 14.30 0.38
CA GLY A 347 -1.18 15.05 1.50
C GLY A 347 -2.69 14.87 1.56
N VAL A 348 -3.21 14.56 2.74
CA VAL A 348 -4.61 14.22 2.93
C VAL A 348 -5.16 14.94 4.17
N PRO A 349 -6.41 15.45 4.13
CA PRO A 349 -6.94 16.27 5.20
C PRO A 349 -7.29 15.44 6.44
N VAL A 350 -7.12 16.03 7.61
CA VAL A 350 -7.65 15.54 8.89
C VAL A 350 -8.35 16.71 9.56
N ILE A 351 -9.64 16.53 9.81
CA ILE A 351 -10.50 17.50 10.47
C ILE A 351 -10.38 17.31 11.98
N LEU A 352 -10.21 18.43 12.68
CA LEU A 352 -10.03 18.51 14.12
C LEU A 352 -11.28 19.12 14.74
N PRO A 353 -12.12 18.31 15.41
CA PRO A 353 -13.28 18.81 16.14
C PRO A 353 -12.86 19.76 17.27
N ALA A 354 -13.70 20.76 17.59
CA ALA A 354 -13.41 21.76 18.62
C ALA A 354 -13.00 21.15 19.98
N ILE A 355 -13.64 20.06 20.39
CA ILE A 355 -13.35 19.33 21.63
C ILE A 355 -11.90 18.79 21.70
N THR A 356 -11.24 18.60 20.56
CA THR A 356 -9.86 18.10 20.51
C THR A 356 -8.82 19.21 20.64
N LYS A 357 -9.20 20.49 20.53
CA LYS A 357 -8.24 21.62 20.49
C LYS A 357 -7.42 21.76 21.77
N ALA A 358 -8.07 21.81 22.94
CA ALA A 358 -7.36 21.96 24.21
C ALA A 358 -6.45 20.75 24.52
N PRO A 359 -6.94 19.50 24.39
CA PRO A 359 -6.07 18.32 24.51
C PRO A 359 -4.90 18.30 23.52
N LEU A 360 -5.11 18.67 22.25
CA LEU A 360 -4.04 18.72 21.26
C LEU A 360 -2.99 19.78 21.62
N SER A 361 -3.41 20.97 22.07
CA SER A 361 -2.49 22.00 22.57
C SER A 361 -1.64 21.48 23.71
N TYR A 362 -2.24 20.80 24.69
CA TYR A 362 -1.51 20.13 25.78
C TYR A 362 -0.48 19.11 25.28
N LEU A 363 -0.84 18.25 24.32
CA LEU A 363 0.06 17.22 23.76
C LEU A 363 1.24 17.80 22.96
N THR A 364 1.05 18.98 22.37
CA THR A 364 2.07 19.67 21.57
C THR A 364 2.92 20.66 22.35
N ASP A 365 2.55 20.98 23.60
CA ASP A 365 3.29 21.93 24.42
C ASP A 365 4.67 21.37 24.82
N SER A 366 5.72 22.13 24.52
CA SER A 366 7.11 21.73 24.79
C SER A 366 7.40 21.52 26.28
N SER A 367 6.79 22.30 27.17
CA SER A 367 6.97 22.19 28.62
C SER A 367 6.30 20.93 29.16
N VAL A 368 5.07 20.63 28.71
CA VAL A 368 4.33 19.40 29.07
C VAL A 368 5.10 18.17 28.60
N ARG A 369 5.56 18.15 27.34
CA ARG A 369 6.32 17.03 26.77
C ARG A 369 7.61 16.78 27.56
N SER A 370 8.33 17.84 27.92
CA SER A 370 9.55 17.75 28.73
C SER A 370 9.26 17.18 30.13
N ALA A 371 8.24 17.71 30.81
CA ALA A 371 7.83 17.26 32.14
C ALA A 371 7.38 15.79 32.16
N CYS A 372 6.72 15.32 31.09
CA CYS A 372 6.28 13.93 30.94
C CYS A 372 7.42 12.97 30.49
N GLY A 373 8.65 13.46 30.31
CA GLY A 373 9.79 12.65 29.88
C GLY A 373 9.74 12.21 28.40
N ILE A 374 8.98 12.93 27.55
CA ILE A 374 8.96 12.68 26.11
C ILE A 374 10.27 13.18 25.49
N SER A 375 10.89 12.34 24.66
CA SER A 375 12.16 12.70 24.01
C SER A 375 11.99 13.94 23.13
N SER A 376 12.93 14.88 23.22
CA SER A 376 13.00 16.06 22.34
C SER A 376 13.19 15.70 20.86
N LYS A 377 13.65 14.47 20.56
CA LYS A 377 13.76 13.95 19.19
C LYS A 377 12.44 13.41 18.64
N ASN A 378 11.41 13.27 19.48
CA ASN A 378 10.11 12.75 19.06
C ASN A 378 9.29 13.85 18.37
N VAL A 379 9.12 13.71 17.06
CA VAL A 379 8.44 14.68 16.19
C VAL A 379 6.92 14.46 16.07
N TYR A 380 6.37 13.46 16.75
CA TYR A 380 4.96 13.09 16.61
C TYR A 380 4.11 13.72 17.71
N VAL A 381 2.87 14.09 17.36
CA VAL A 381 1.87 14.60 18.33
C VAL A 381 1.54 13.50 19.34
N PHE A 382 1.20 12.30 18.86
CA PHE A 382 0.87 11.12 19.67
C PHE A 382 2.13 10.35 20.10
N ALA A 383 3.05 11.07 20.73
CA ALA A 383 4.33 10.53 21.16
C ALA A 383 4.15 9.38 22.16
N GLY A 384 4.91 8.29 21.94
CA GLY A 384 5.04 7.20 22.89
C GLY A 384 6.41 7.18 23.57
N LYS A 385 6.86 5.99 23.98
CA LYS A 385 8.20 5.82 24.55
C LYS A 385 9.29 6.07 23.48
N GLY A 386 10.32 6.83 23.85
CA GLY A 386 11.45 7.16 22.97
C GLY A 386 11.03 8.00 21.76
N GLU A 387 11.48 7.62 20.56
CA GLU A 387 11.14 8.28 19.28
C GLU A 387 9.92 7.62 18.58
N GLY A 388 9.13 6.82 19.31
CA GLY A 388 7.97 6.10 18.80
C GLY A 388 6.64 6.81 18.99
N VAL A 389 5.55 6.16 18.60
CA VAL A 389 4.17 6.65 18.74
C VAL A 389 3.33 5.67 19.54
N ILE A 390 2.28 6.16 20.19
CA ILE A 390 1.18 5.31 20.67
C ILE A 390 0.39 4.84 19.43
N ARG A 391 -0.06 3.58 19.44
CA ARG A 391 -0.75 3.00 18.29
C ARG A 391 -2.22 3.36 18.34
N ALA A 392 -2.71 4.08 17.32
CA ALA A 392 -4.13 4.42 17.16
C ALA A 392 -5.07 3.22 17.26
N TYR A 393 -4.64 2.03 16.82
CA TYR A 393 -5.44 0.80 16.99
C TYR A 393 -5.72 0.49 18.47
N ASN A 394 -4.71 0.59 19.33
CA ASN A 394 -4.86 0.34 20.76
C ASN A 394 -5.73 1.41 21.41
N SER A 395 -5.58 2.66 20.99
CA SER A 395 -6.39 3.79 21.46
C SER A 395 -7.88 3.58 21.16
N VAL A 396 -8.22 3.13 19.96
CA VAL A 396 -9.61 2.78 19.59
C VAL A 396 -10.12 1.59 20.41
N LEU A 397 -9.33 0.53 20.57
CA LEU A 397 -9.74 -0.62 21.40
C LEU A 397 -10.03 -0.20 22.84
N LYS A 398 -9.19 0.65 23.44
CA LYS A 398 -9.37 1.17 24.80
C LYS A 398 -10.60 2.07 24.91
N ALA A 399 -10.89 2.86 23.90
CA ALA A 399 -12.12 3.65 23.85
C ALA A 399 -13.36 2.73 23.78
N CYS A 400 -13.32 1.68 22.96
CA CYS A 400 -14.40 0.70 22.86
C CYS A 400 -14.64 -0.05 24.17
N SER A 401 -13.59 -0.39 24.93
CA SER A 401 -13.74 -1.07 26.22
C SER A 401 -14.28 -0.18 27.34
N ARG A 402 -14.30 1.14 27.14
CA ARG A 402 -14.86 2.12 28.09
C ARG A 402 -16.33 2.48 27.81
N ALA A 403 -16.86 2.05 26.66
CA ALA A 403 -18.23 2.35 26.24
C ALA A 403 -19.09 1.08 26.30
N PRO A 404 -20.39 1.19 26.64
CA PRO A 404 -21.32 0.07 26.67
C PRO A 404 -21.78 -0.31 25.25
N LEU A 405 -20.90 -0.98 24.49
CA LEU A 405 -21.13 -1.33 23.09
C LEU A 405 -21.68 -2.75 22.92
N LYS A 406 -22.59 -2.95 21.95
CA LYS A 406 -23.17 -4.27 21.61
C LYS A 406 -22.17 -5.16 20.87
N SER A 407 -21.39 -4.59 19.95
CA SER A 407 -20.45 -5.32 19.09
C SER A 407 -19.12 -4.55 18.89
N PRO A 408 -18.33 -4.35 19.97
CA PRO A 408 -17.09 -3.57 19.94
C PRO A 408 -16.05 -4.11 18.95
N GLN A 409 -16.02 -5.43 18.71
CA GLN A 409 -15.12 -6.09 17.77
C GLN A 409 -15.30 -5.61 16.31
N LEU A 410 -16.47 -5.06 15.98
CA LEU A 410 -16.75 -4.55 14.64
C LEU A 410 -16.21 -3.12 14.44
N ILE A 411 -15.90 -2.39 15.52
CA ILE A 411 -15.37 -1.02 15.46
C ILE A 411 -13.87 -1.04 15.17
N THR A 412 -13.55 -1.22 13.89
CA THR A 412 -12.18 -1.10 13.38
C THR A 412 -12.11 0.02 12.35
N SER A 413 -10.93 0.65 12.18
CA SER A 413 -10.74 1.67 11.13
C SER A 413 -11.13 1.17 9.74
N THR A 414 -10.93 -0.12 9.45
CA THR A 414 -11.31 -0.73 8.18
C THR A 414 -12.82 -0.87 8.05
N ASN A 415 -13.52 -1.35 9.09
CA ASN A 415 -14.98 -1.46 9.06
C ASN A 415 -15.69 -0.11 9.09
N LEU A 416 -15.15 0.88 9.80
CA LEU A 416 -15.64 2.26 9.78
C LEU A 416 -15.51 2.90 8.39
N ARG A 417 -14.44 2.58 7.64
CA ARG A 417 -14.31 2.99 6.22
C ARG A 417 -15.31 2.29 5.31
N LYS A 418 -15.59 1.00 5.54
CA LYS A 418 -16.65 0.27 4.81
C LYS A 418 -18.02 0.88 5.10
N TYR A 419 -18.31 1.17 6.36
CA TYR A 419 -19.55 1.83 6.77
C TYR A 419 -19.69 3.20 6.09
N MET A 420 -18.63 4.01 6.06
CA MET A 420 -18.65 5.28 5.31
C MET A 420 -18.95 5.07 3.81
N ALA A 421 -18.39 4.03 3.20
CA ALA A 421 -18.68 3.67 1.81
C ALA A 421 -20.12 3.18 1.61
N THR A 422 -20.79 2.66 2.64
CA THR A 422 -22.23 2.34 2.61
C THR A 422 -23.07 3.60 2.74
N VAL A 423 -22.72 4.47 3.69
CA VAL A 423 -23.42 5.74 3.92
C VAL A 423 -23.45 6.61 2.66
N THR A 424 -22.32 6.72 1.94
CA THR A 424 -22.25 7.52 0.70
C THR A 424 -23.14 6.99 -0.44
N GLN A 425 -23.56 5.72 -0.39
CA GLN A 425 -24.50 5.14 -1.36
C GLN A 425 -25.93 5.56 -1.06
N VAL A 426 -26.30 5.52 0.23
CA VAL A 426 -27.64 5.88 0.69
C VAL A 426 -27.95 7.34 0.33
N PHE A 427 -26.96 8.22 0.43
CA PHE A 427 -27.10 9.64 0.14
C PHE A 427 -27.04 10.02 -1.35
N ASP A 428 -26.85 9.06 -2.29
CA ASP A 428 -26.81 9.28 -3.75
C ASP A 428 -25.99 10.52 -4.18
N LEU A 429 -24.77 10.63 -3.66
CA LEU A 429 -23.93 11.83 -3.81
C LEU A 429 -23.59 12.13 -5.28
N LYS A 430 -23.55 13.42 -5.63
CA LYS A 430 -23.10 13.87 -6.95
C LYS A 430 -21.62 13.52 -7.17
N PRO A 431 -21.16 13.41 -8.43
CA PRO A 431 -19.77 13.05 -8.73
C PRO A 431 -18.72 13.94 -8.05
N ASN A 432 -18.99 15.24 -7.90
CA ASN A 432 -18.09 16.19 -7.25
C ASN A 432 -18.02 15.97 -5.73
N GLU A 433 -19.16 15.70 -5.09
CA GLU A 433 -19.27 15.42 -3.65
C GLU A 433 -18.58 14.09 -3.32
N MET A 434 -18.78 13.09 -4.17
CA MET A 434 -18.08 11.81 -4.05
C MET A 434 -16.56 12.01 -4.17
N ASN A 435 -16.07 12.87 -5.07
CA ASN A 435 -14.64 13.19 -5.15
C ASN A 435 -14.12 13.82 -3.85
N TRP A 436 -14.89 14.69 -3.18
CA TRP A 436 -14.51 15.23 -1.88
C TRP A 436 -14.37 14.14 -0.81
N VAL A 437 -15.28 13.17 -0.78
CA VAL A 437 -15.19 12.02 0.12
C VAL A 437 -13.97 11.16 -0.18
N LEU A 438 -13.69 10.88 -1.46
CA LEU A 438 -12.52 10.10 -1.88
C LEU A 438 -11.21 10.80 -1.50
N ASP A 439 -11.14 12.12 -1.68
CA ASP A 439 -9.99 12.93 -1.30
C ASP A 439 -9.81 13.00 0.22
N HIS A 440 -10.91 13.08 0.98
CA HIS A 440 -10.89 13.01 2.44
C HIS A 440 -10.38 11.66 2.94
N LEU A 441 -10.90 10.55 2.41
CA LEU A 441 -10.49 9.20 2.79
C LEU A 441 -9.11 8.81 2.24
N GLY A 442 -8.62 9.51 1.20
CA GLY A 442 -7.30 9.34 0.63
C GLY A 442 -7.16 8.13 -0.30
N HIS A 443 -8.22 7.74 -1.01
CA HIS A 443 -8.21 6.60 -1.93
C HIS A 443 -8.94 6.88 -3.26
N SER A 444 -8.73 6.02 -4.26
CA SER A 444 -9.41 6.14 -5.56
C SER A 444 -10.84 5.58 -5.52
N MET A 445 -11.65 5.95 -6.51
CA MET A 445 -12.98 5.37 -6.70
C MET A 445 -12.93 3.83 -6.79
N ASP A 446 -11.91 3.27 -7.43
CA ASP A 446 -11.75 1.81 -7.55
C ASP A 446 -11.55 1.14 -6.18
N VAL A 447 -10.72 1.75 -5.31
CA VAL A 447 -10.54 1.26 -3.94
C VAL A 447 -11.82 1.45 -3.12
N HIS A 448 -12.54 2.55 -3.32
CA HIS A 448 -13.82 2.78 -2.67
C HIS A 448 -14.87 1.72 -3.06
N LYS A 449 -14.89 1.32 -4.34
CA LYS A 449 -15.77 0.25 -4.86
C LYS A 449 -15.46 -1.13 -4.27
N ILE A 450 -14.23 -1.38 -3.81
CA ILE A 450 -13.91 -2.63 -3.08
C ILE A 450 -14.62 -2.64 -1.72
N HIS A 451 -14.67 -1.49 -1.05
CA HIS A 451 -15.39 -1.32 0.22
C HIS A 451 -16.91 -1.29 0.03
N TYR A 452 -17.38 -0.77 -1.11
CA TYR A 452 -18.78 -0.69 -1.55
C TYR A 452 -19.49 -2.07 -1.60
N ARG A 453 -18.78 -3.14 -1.92
CA ARG A 453 -19.37 -4.49 -2.13
C ARG A 453 -20.22 -5.00 -0.94
N ALA A 454 -19.92 -4.59 0.29
CA ALA A 454 -20.62 -5.11 1.47
C ALA A 454 -22.09 -4.64 1.61
N SER A 455 -22.46 -3.49 1.02
CA SER A 455 -23.83 -2.96 1.05
C SER A 455 -24.51 -2.96 -0.32
N SER A 456 -23.72 -3.03 -1.40
CA SER A 456 -24.26 -3.20 -2.75
C SER A 456 -24.98 -4.52 -2.91
N GLU A 457 -24.59 -5.57 -2.17
CA GLU A 457 -25.29 -6.85 -2.26
C GLU A 457 -26.80 -6.72 -2.03
N ILE A 458 -27.29 -5.85 -1.14
CA ILE A 458 -28.75 -5.71 -0.91
C ILE A 458 -29.40 -4.82 -1.97
N LEU A 459 -28.85 -3.64 -2.25
CA LEU A 459 -29.42 -2.72 -3.24
C LEU A 459 -29.31 -3.29 -4.66
N GLU A 460 -28.16 -3.84 -5.03
CA GLU A 460 -27.94 -4.49 -6.32
C GLU A 460 -28.80 -5.75 -6.44
N LYS A 461 -28.85 -6.62 -5.42
CA LYS A 461 -29.72 -7.81 -5.45
C LYS A 461 -31.19 -7.43 -5.56
N THR A 462 -31.68 -6.42 -4.83
CA THR A 462 -33.10 -6.02 -4.93
C THR A 462 -33.41 -5.39 -6.28
N GLN A 463 -32.55 -4.52 -6.82
CA GLN A 463 -32.76 -3.87 -8.11
C GLN A 463 -32.61 -4.86 -9.29
N ILE A 464 -31.65 -5.78 -9.23
CA ILE A 464 -31.51 -6.87 -10.20
C ILE A 464 -32.66 -7.87 -10.05
N ALA A 465 -33.06 -8.24 -8.83
CA ALA A 465 -34.22 -9.11 -8.62
C ALA A 465 -35.49 -8.49 -9.19
N LYS A 466 -35.74 -7.19 -9.00
CA LYS A 466 -36.86 -6.47 -9.66
C LYS A 466 -36.79 -6.61 -11.19
N LEU A 467 -35.61 -6.44 -11.78
CA LEU A 467 -35.42 -6.57 -13.23
C LEU A 467 -35.66 -8.02 -13.71
N LEU A 468 -35.18 -9.01 -12.97
CA LEU A 468 -35.40 -10.43 -13.26
C LEU A 468 -36.89 -10.79 -13.13
N LEU A 469 -37.57 -10.32 -12.08
CA LEU A 469 -39.01 -10.51 -11.90
C LEU A 469 -39.85 -9.84 -13.01
N LEU A 470 -39.45 -8.65 -13.47
CA LEU A 470 -40.08 -7.99 -14.63
C LEU A 470 -39.93 -8.80 -15.93
N GLN A 471 -38.78 -9.48 -16.08
CA GLN A 471 -38.53 -10.37 -17.21
C GLN A 471 -39.38 -11.64 -17.11
N ASP A 472 -39.44 -12.26 -15.93
CA ASP A 472 -40.22 -13.49 -15.70
C ASP A 472 -41.74 -13.26 -15.81
N SER A 473 -42.23 -12.10 -15.36
CA SER A 473 -43.64 -11.70 -15.45
C SER A 473 -44.05 -11.11 -16.80
N ASN A 474 -43.12 -11.00 -17.76
CA ASN A 474 -43.32 -10.37 -19.07
C ASN A 474 -43.92 -8.94 -18.99
N GLN A 475 -43.63 -8.20 -17.91
CA GLN A 475 -44.16 -6.84 -17.68
C GLN A 475 -43.22 -5.73 -18.18
N ILE A 476 -42.15 -6.06 -18.92
CA ILE A 476 -41.14 -5.10 -19.39
C ILE A 476 -41.77 -3.92 -20.17
N GLY A 477 -42.81 -4.19 -20.96
CA GLY A 477 -43.51 -3.15 -21.74
C GLY A 477 -44.22 -2.10 -20.87
N LYS A 478 -44.72 -2.48 -19.70
CA LYS A 478 -45.48 -1.62 -18.77
C LYS A 478 -44.60 -0.57 -18.10
N TYR A 479 -43.33 -0.90 -17.85
CA TYR A 479 -42.38 -0.05 -17.13
C TYR A 479 -41.31 0.57 -18.04
N LYS A 480 -41.58 0.67 -19.34
CA LYS A 480 -40.65 1.24 -20.32
C LYS A 480 -40.34 2.71 -19.99
N ASN A 481 -39.05 3.05 -19.93
CA ASN A 481 -38.50 4.37 -19.57
C ASN A 481 -38.66 4.77 -18.09
N MET A 482 -39.08 3.87 -17.20
CA MET A 482 -39.07 4.11 -15.75
C MET A 482 -37.73 3.72 -15.13
N SER A 483 -37.34 4.39 -14.05
CA SER A 483 -36.18 4.00 -13.25
C SER A 483 -36.54 2.81 -12.36
N LEU A 484 -35.62 1.86 -12.16
CA LEU A 484 -35.82 0.71 -11.26
C LEU A 484 -36.08 1.11 -9.80
N LYS A 485 -35.64 2.31 -9.39
CA LYS A 485 -35.95 2.89 -8.07
C LYS A 485 -37.44 3.19 -7.89
N ASP A 486 -38.13 3.50 -8.97
CA ASP A 486 -39.52 3.97 -8.95
C ASP A 486 -40.54 2.83 -9.10
N ILE A 487 -40.06 1.62 -9.40
CA ILE A 487 -40.89 0.41 -9.54
C ILE A 487 -41.08 -0.21 -8.15
N GLN A 488 -42.30 -0.24 -7.65
CA GLN A 488 -42.64 -0.87 -6.36
C GLN A 488 -42.80 -2.39 -6.54
N ILE A 489 -42.38 -3.17 -5.53
CA ILE A 489 -42.37 -4.65 -5.62
C ILE A 489 -43.79 -5.21 -5.48
N GLU A 490 -44.65 -4.47 -4.79
CA GLU A 490 -46.07 -4.74 -4.60
C GLU A 490 -46.83 -4.82 -5.93
N ASP A 491 -46.31 -4.17 -6.99
CA ASP A 491 -46.88 -4.26 -8.35
C ASP A 491 -46.47 -5.54 -9.11
N LEU A 492 -45.47 -6.27 -8.61
CA LEU A 492 -44.87 -7.45 -9.25
C LEU A 492 -45.31 -8.77 -8.62
N VAL A 493 -45.76 -8.75 -7.36
CA VAL A 493 -46.12 -9.93 -6.58
C VAL A 493 -47.61 -9.87 -6.26
N MET A 494 -48.44 -10.35 -7.17
CA MET A 494 -49.81 -10.76 -6.88
C MET A 494 -50.03 -12.17 -7.42
N ASP A 495 -49.60 -13.18 -6.66
CA ASP A 495 -50.46 -14.32 -6.29
C ASP A 495 -49.81 -15.17 -5.16
N ASP A 496 -50.55 -15.18 -4.05
CA ASP A 496 -50.61 -15.98 -2.83
C ASP A 496 -49.59 -17.08 -2.38
N GLN A 497 -49.37 -17.04 -1.06
CA GLN A 497 -49.01 -18.09 -0.08
C GLN A 497 -47.56 -18.62 0.01
N VAL A 498 -46.85 -18.25 1.10
CA VAL A 498 -46.33 -19.19 2.13
C VAL A 498 -45.94 -18.38 3.39
N GLN A 499 -46.56 -18.73 4.52
CA GLN A 499 -46.11 -18.40 5.88
C GLN A 499 -44.89 -19.26 6.26
N SER A 500 -43.88 -18.65 6.89
CA SER A 500 -43.13 -19.19 8.04
C SER A 500 -42.02 -18.21 8.47
N PRO A 501 -41.87 -17.88 9.77
CA PRO A 501 -40.71 -17.16 10.26
C PRO A 501 -39.54 -18.13 10.44
N VAL A 502 -38.47 -17.98 9.67
CA VAL A 502 -37.20 -18.67 9.93
C VAL A 502 -36.40 -17.83 10.91
N THR A 503 -36.33 -18.29 12.16
CA THR A 503 -35.34 -17.84 13.13
C THR A 503 -33.97 -18.37 12.71
N GLU A 504 -33.07 -17.49 12.24
CA GLU A 504 -31.66 -17.85 12.03
C GLU A 504 -30.89 -17.65 13.34
N ASP A 505 -30.45 -18.77 13.93
CA ASP A 505 -29.47 -18.81 15.00
C ASP A 505 -28.11 -18.31 14.48
N PHE A 506 -27.61 -17.23 15.09
CA PHE A 506 -26.29 -16.69 14.82
C PHE A 506 -25.22 -17.52 15.53
N ASP A 507 -24.61 -18.45 14.80
CA ASP A 507 -23.41 -19.14 15.29
C ASP A 507 -22.20 -18.20 15.26
N LYS A 508 -21.69 -17.88 16.47
CA LYS A 508 -20.47 -17.09 16.67
C LYS A 508 -19.24 -17.97 16.46
N GLN A 509 -18.57 -17.84 15.32
CA GLN A 509 -17.15 -18.17 15.22
C GLN A 509 -16.30 -16.90 15.24
N VAL A 510 -15.59 -16.72 16.36
CA VAL A 510 -14.55 -15.71 16.52
C VAL A 510 -13.31 -16.21 15.79
N PHE A 511 -12.92 -15.52 14.71
CA PHE A 511 -11.61 -15.70 14.10
C PHE A 511 -10.83 -14.38 14.17
N GLU A 512 -9.67 -14.44 14.81
CA GLU A 512 -8.75 -13.32 15.02
C GLU A 512 -8.29 -12.71 13.69
N GLU A 513 -8.55 -11.41 13.53
CA GLU A 513 -8.14 -10.65 12.36
C GLU A 513 -6.66 -10.24 12.49
N SER A 514 -5.76 -10.99 11.85
CA SER A 514 -4.41 -10.50 11.60
C SER A 514 -4.47 -9.36 10.58
N GLN A 515 -4.43 -8.12 11.06
CA GLN A 515 -4.39 -6.92 10.23
C GLN A 515 -3.16 -6.91 9.32
N MET A 516 -3.37 -7.24 8.05
CA MET A 516 -2.51 -6.81 6.96
C MET A 516 -3.42 -6.31 5.84
N ASP A 517 -3.66 -4.99 5.80
CA ASP A 517 -4.14 -4.27 4.60
C ASP A 517 -3.04 -4.36 3.52
N SER A 518 -2.88 -5.55 2.96
CA SER A 518 -2.15 -5.83 1.75
C SER A 518 -3.12 -5.67 0.58
N ASP A 519 -3.53 -4.43 0.32
CA ASP A 519 -4.03 -4.07 -1.00
C ASP A 519 -2.88 -4.34 -1.97
N CYS A 520 -2.91 -5.52 -2.58
CA CYS A 520 -2.08 -5.88 -3.69
C CYS A 520 -2.60 -5.08 -4.87
N GLU A 521 -2.20 -3.80 -4.95
CA GLU A 521 -2.43 -3.02 -6.16
C GLU A 521 -1.66 -3.72 -7.28
N GLU A 522 -2.41 -4.32 -8.21
CA GLU A 522 -1.92 -4.49 -9.57
C GLU A 522 -1.45 -3.12 -10.04
N ILE A 523 -0.15 -2.89 -10.09
CA ILE A 523 0.42 -1.87 -10.96
C ILE A 523 0.16 -2.41 -12.37
N LYS A 524 -1.06 -2.24 -12.88
CA LYS A 524 -1.28 -2.19 -14.31
C LYS A 524 -0.40 -1.04 -14.77
N ASP A 525 0.62 -1.32 -15.56
CA ASP A 525 1.39 -0.31 -16.27
C ASP A 525 0.40 0.58 -17.03
N LYS A 526 0.01 1.69 -16.40
CA LYS A 526 -0.70 2.76 -17.09
C LYS A 526 0.30 3.28 -18.09
N ARG A 527 0.19 2.83 -19.34
CA ARG A 527 0.78 3.50 -20.49
C ARG A 527 0.43 4.98 -20.33
N LYS A 528 1.38 5.81 -19.92
CA LYS A 528 1.17 7.25 -19.77
C LYS A 528 0.60 7.73 -21.12
N PRO A 529 -0.56 8.40 -21.16
CA PRO A 529 -1.00 9.01 -22.41
C PRO A 529 0.10 9.98 -22.81
N ALA A 530 0.70 9.76 -23.98
CA ALA A 530 1.73 10.63 -24.51
C ALA A 530 1.19 12.07 -24.48
N VAL A 531 1.90 12.97 -23.81
CA VAL A 531 1.58 14.40 -23.79
C VAL A 531 1.64 14.89 -25.23
N SER A 532 0.50 14.98 -25.90
CA SER A 532 0.43 15.47 -27.27
C SER A 532 0.48 17.00 -27.22
N ILE A 533 1.65 17.58 -27.52
CA ILE A 533 1.76 19.00 -27.84
C ILE A 533 0.79 19.26 -29.01
N LYS A 534 -0.28 20.04 -28.77
CA LYS A 534 -1.27 20.40 -29.80
C LYS A 534 -0.65 21.44 -30.73
N VAL A 535 0.12 21.00 -31.72
CA VAL A 535 0.68 21.86 -32.77
C VAL A 535 -0.47 22.38 -33.63
N LYS A 536 -0.68 23.71 -33.66
CA LYS A 536 -1.69 24.39 -34.48
C LYS A 536 -1.47 24.11 -35.97
N TRP A 537 -2.54 24.12 -36.76
CA TRP A 537 -2.48 23.93 -38.22
C TRP A 537 -2.10 25.26 -38.89
N THR A 538 -1.20 25.23 -39.86
CA THR A 538 -0.82 26.43 -40.62
C THR A 538 -1.79 26.66 -41.79
N PRO A 539 -1.89 27.90 -42.32
CA PRO A 539 -2.73 28.19 -43.49
C PRO A 539 -2.35 27.36 -44.72
N GLU A 540 -1.05 27.12 -44.91
CA GLU A 540 -0.51 26.29 -45.99
C GLU A 540 -0.98 24.84 -45.89
N GLU A 541 -0.96 24.25 -44.69
CA GLU A 541 -1.48 22.90 -44.45
C GLU A 541 -2.99 22.82 -44.71
N ASP A 542 -3.75 23.83 -44.33
CA ASP A 542 -5.20 23.86 -44.54
C ASP A 542 -5.57 24.00 -46.03
N GLU A 543 -4.78 24.72 -46.82
CA GLU A 543 -4.99 24.83 -48.27
C GLU A 543 -4.61 23.52 -48.99
N GLU A 544 -3.50 22.89 -48.59
CA GLU A 544 -3.09 21.58 -49.11
C GLU A 544 -4.14 20.49 -48.80
N ILE A 545 -4.75 20.53 -47.61
CA ILE A 545 -5.85 19.63 -47.23
C ILE A 545 -7.06 19.82 -48.16
N LYS A 546 -7.46 21.07 -48.43
CA LYS A 546 -8.58 21.35 -49.35
C LYS A 546 -8.31 20.84 -50.76
N GLN A 547 -7.07 20.95 -51.24
CA GLN A 547 -6.67 20.45 -52.56
C GLN A 547 -6.69 18.93 -52.63
N LEU A 548 -6.02 18.25 -51.69
CA LEU A 548 -5.89 16.78 -51.68
C LEU A 548 -7.22 16.07 -51.39
N PHE A 549 -8.10 16.68 -50.60
CA PHE A 549 -9.38 16.09 -50.22
C PHE A 549 -10.61 16.75 -50.83
N LYS A 550 -10.45 17.59 -51.87
CA LYS A 550 -11.55 18.32 -52.54
C LYS A 550 -12.77 17.43 -52.81
N LYS A 551 -12.57 16.25 -53.41
CA LYS A 551 -13.64 15.29 -53.70
C LYS A 551 -14.28 14.67 -52.45
N CYS A 552 -13.52 14.45 -51.38
CA CYS A 552 -14.03 13.88 -50.12
C CYS A 552 -14.83 14.90 -49.32
N ILE A 553 -14.40 16.17 -49.34
CA ILE A 553 -15.09 17.30 -48.70
C ILE A 553 -16.43 17.55 -49.39
N LEU A 554 -16.45 17.61 -50.73
CA LEU A 554 -17.68 17.78 -51.51
C LEU A 554 -18.70 16.65 -51.28
N LYS A 555 -18.22 15.40 -51.15
CA LYS A 555 -19.08 14.23 -50.90
C LYS A 555 -19.36 13.98 -49.40
N LYS A 556 -18.91 14.86 -48.50
CA LYS A 556 -19.03 14.73 -47.03
C LYS A 556 -18.63 13.33 -46.51
N LYS A 557 -17.67 12.67 -47.18
CA LYS A 557 -17.30 11.28 -46.92
C LYS A 557 -16.27 11.18 -45.80
N ARG A 558 -16.54 10.36 -44.77
CA ARG A 558 -15.55 10.06 -43.73
C ARG A 558 -14.39 9.22 -44.28
N LEU A 559 -13.18 9.64 -43.96
CA LEU A 559 -11.94 9.03 -44.44
C LEU A 559 -11.54 7.77 -43.66
N SER A 560 -11.05 6.76 -44.40
CA SER A 560 -10.38 5.60 -43.82
C SER A 560 -8.91 5.90 -43.52
N PRO A 561 -8.25 5.13 -42.64
CA PRO A 561 -6.80 5.27 -42.41
C PRO A 561 -5.95 5.11 -43.67
N LYS A 562 -6.40 4.30 -44.65
CA LYS A 562 -5.71 4.10 -45.93
C LYS A 562 -5.75 5.36 -46.80
N ASP A 563 -6.86 6.11 -46.77
CA ASP A 563 -7.00 7.35 -47.54
C ASP A 563 -6.08 8.46 -47.01
N CYS A 564 -5.94 8.55 -45.68
CA CYS A 564 -4.99 9.48 -45.06
C CYS A 564 -3.54 9.13 -45.38
N GLN A 565 -3.20 7.83 -45.42
CA GLN A 565 -1.85 7.38 -45.78
C GLN A 565 -1.49 7.76 -47.22
N LYS A 566 -2.38 7.49 -48.19
CA LYS A 566 -2.21 7.88 -49.59
C LYS A 566 -2.05 9.40 -49.78
N ALA A 567 -2.78 10.20 -49.00
CA ALA A 567 -2.67 11.65 -49.06
C ALA A 567 -1.32 12.17 -48.51
N LEU A 568 -0.78 11.55 -47.47
CA LEU A 568 0.55 11.90 -46.94
C LEU A 568 1.66 11.53 -47.94
N GLU A 569 1.54 10.38 -48.61
CA GLU A 569 2.47 9.96 -49.66
C GLU A 569 2.42 10.92 -50.86
N ARG A 570 1.22 11.34 -51.27
CA ARG A 570 1.03 12.30 -52.36
C ARG A 570 1.52 13.71 -51.99
N SER A 571 1.33 14.13 -50.74
CA SER A 571 1.92 15.37 -50.21
C SER A 571 3.45 15.33 -50.28
N LYS A 572 4.07 14.21 -49.90
CA LYS A 572 5.53 14.03 -49.96
C LYS A 572 6.05 14.08 -51.40
N LEU A 573 5.34 13.45 -52.35
CA LEU A 573 5.67 13.47 -53.77
C LEU A 573 5.53 14.86 -54.41
N ASN A 574 4.54 15.63 -53.98
CA ASN A 574 4.26 16.96 -54.52
C ASN A 574 5.05 18.09 -53.82
N GLY A 575 5.99 17.76 -52.92
CA GLY A 575 6.77 18.75 -52.17
C GLY A 575 5.96 19.54 -51.13
N GLY A 576 4.80 19.02 -50.72
CA GLY A 576 3.93 19.66 -49.74
C GLY A 576 4.44 19.62 -48.31
N VAL A 577 3.65 20.17 -47.38
CA VAL A 577 3.99 20.26 -45.94
C VAL A 577 3.20 19.25 -45.10
N LEU A 578 2.10 18.71 -45.64
CA LEU A 578 1.19 17.82 -44.93
C LEU A 578 1.83 16.48 -44.52
N TRP A 579 2.78 15.94 -45.29
CA TRP A 579 3.47 14.67 -45.01
C TRP A 579 4.19 14.66 -43.65
N LYS A 580 4.50 15.82 -43.07
CA LYS A 580 5.13 15.96 -41.75
C LYS A 580 4.16 15.65 -40.59
N ARG A 581 2.86 15.54 -40.87
CA ARG A 581 1.82 15.25 -39.85
C ARG A 581 1.55 13.75 -39.71
N LYS A 582 1.23 13.33 -38.49
CA LYS A 582 0.77 11.95 -38.22
C LYS A 582 -0.60 11.69 -38.85
N LYS A 583 -0.79 10.53 -39.48
CA LYS A 583 -2.05 10.12 -40.14
C LYS A 583 -3.30 10.27 -39.26
N ASP A 584 -3.20 9.95 -37.98
CA ASP A 584 -4.34 10.02 -37.04
C ASP A 584 -4.72 11.46 -36.70
N VAL A 585 -3.75 12.38 -36.76
CA VAL A 585 -3.97 13.81 -36.54
C VAL A 585 -4.67 14.43 -37.75
N LEU A 586 -4.25 14.07 -38.96
CA LEU A 586 -4.91 14.46 -40.20
C LEU A 586 -6.36 13.94 -40.27
N LYS A 587 -6.56 12.66 -39.92
CA LYS A 587 -7.91 12.05 -39.87
C LYS A 587 -8.85 12.81 -38.93
N LYS A 588 -8.37 13.16 -37.72
CA LYS A 588 -9.16 13.94 -36.75
C LYS A 588 -9.49 15.36 -37.24
N LYS A 589 -8.55 16.03 -37.92
CA LYS A 589 -8.79 17.36 -38.52
C LYS A 589 -9.86 17.28 -39.61
N MET A 590 -9.78 16.28 -40.49
CA MET A 590 -10.78 16.06 -41.54
C MET A 590 -12.17 15.74 -40.99
N PHE A 591 -12.25 14.93 -39.92
CA PHE A 591 -13.54 14.64 -39.29
C PHE A 591 -14.18 15.90 -38.72
N ARG A 592 -13.40 16.75 -38.04
CA ARG A 592 -13.89 18.04 -37.53
C ARG A 592 -14.32 18.99 -38.65
N LEU A 593 -13.63 19.00 -39.79
CA LEU A 593 -14.02 19.82 -40.94
C LEU A 593 -15.35 19.34 -41.53
N ILE A 594 -15.53 18.03 -41.71
CA ILE A 594 -16.79 17.46 -42.19
C ILE A 594 -17.93 17.67 -41.18
N ASP A 595 -17.68 17.47 -39.89
CA ASP A 595 -18.70 17.67 -38.84
C ASP A 595 -19.13 19.14 -38.77
N LYS A 596 -18.23 20.11 -39.03
CA LYS A 596 -18.59 21.54 -39.16
C LYS A 596 -19.45 21.81 -40.39
N LEU A 597 -19.14 21.21 -41.54
CA LEU A 597 -19.93 21.32 -42.78
C LEU A 597 -21.28 20.60 -42.74
N ASN A 598 -21.56 19.84 -41.68
CA ASN A 598 -22.87 19.21 -41.42
C ASN A 598 -23.72 19.98 -40.40
N LYS A 599 -23.12 20.93 -39.69
CA LYS A 599 -23.83 21.81 -38.73
C LYS A 599 -24.23 23.15 -39.33
N ASN A 600 -23.60 23.53 -40.45
CA ASN A 600 -24.00 24.59 -41.36
C ASN A 600 -24.59 23.94 -42.61
#